data_AF-A0A7K3HD46-F1
#
_entry.id   AF-A0A7K3HD46-F1
#
_cell.length_a   1.000
_cell.length_b   1.000
_cell.length_c   1.000
_cell.angle_alpha   90.00
_cell.angle_beta   90.00
_cell.angle_gamma   90.00
#
_symmetry.space_group_name_H-M   'P 1'
#
loop_
_entity.id
_entity.type
_entity.pdbx_description
1 polymer ?
#
loop_
_entity_poly.entity_id
_entity_poly.type
_entity_poly.pdbx_seq_one_letter_code
_entity_poly.pdbx_strand_id
1 'polypeptide(L)'
;MSPVEQDADRSLGQLMATATTELSALVHDEIALAKAELRQDAKRAGIGGFAITTAGVLALFSLPVLSFAAAYGIHNLGLGLAWSFLIVGSAYLLLAALLGLFAVAKFKKVKKPEKSMASARETAAVLGNAKPHPRPRAAVPAEPAP
;
A
#
# COMPACT_ATOMS: atom_id res chain seq x y z
N MET A 1 -21.25 36.65 -45.93
CA MET A 1 -20.29 35.76 -45.24
C MET A 1 -19.29 35.24 -46.25
N SER A 2 -18.08 35.75 -46.13
CA SER A 2 -16.95 35.49 -47.03
C SER A 2 -16.31 34.14 -46.70
N PRO A 3 -15.79 33.40 -47.70
CA PRO A 3 -15.15 32.09 -47.49
C PRO A 3 -13.92 32.10 -46.56
N VAL A 4 -13.43 33.27 -46.16
CA VAL A 4 -12.24 33.47 -45.31
C VAL A 4 -12.54 33.28 -43.81
N GLU A 5 -13.75 33.62 -43.34
CA GLU A 5 -14.12 33.46 -41.91
C GLU A 5 -14.33 31.98 -41.53
N GLN A 6 -14.87 31.18 -42.47
CA GLN A 6 -15.06 29.74 -42.29
C GLN A 6 -13.75 28.95 -42.17
N ASP A 7 -12.66 29.46 -42.72
CA ASP A 7 -11.34 28.81 -42.70
C ASP A 7 -10.58 29.13 -41.39
N ALA A 8 -10.72 30.37 -40.89
CA ALA A 8 -10.17 30.81 -39.61
C ALA A 8 -10.79 30.05 -38.43
N ASP A 9 -12.13 29.90 -38.39
CA ASP A 9 -12.82 29.13 -37.34
C ASP A 9 -12.48 27.64 -37.37
N ARG A 10 -12.25 27.09 -38.58
CA ARG A 10 -11.78 25.70 -38.74
C ARG A 10 -10.38 25.51 -38.14
N SER A 11 -9.50 26.49 -38.31
CA SER A 11 -8.12 26.45 -37.82
C SER A 11 -8.03 26.50 -36.29
N LEU A 12 -8.82 27.37 -35.64
CA LEU A 12 -8.90 27.45 -34.16
C LEU A 12 -9.49 26.18 -33.57
N GLY A 13 -10.54 25.63 -34.20
CA GLY A 13 -11.10 24.34 -33.83
C GLY A 13 -10.09 23.20 -33.96
N GLN A 14 -9.25 23.22 -35.00
CA GLN A 14 -8.17 22.25 -35.19
C GLN A 14 -7.07 22.38 -34.13
N LEU A 15 -6.65 23.59 -33.77
CA LEU A 15 -5.64 23.81 -32.72
C LEU A 15 -6.13 23.34 -31.35
N MET A 16 -7.38 23.65 -31.00
CA MET A 16 -7.97 23.19 -29.74
C MET A 16 -8.15 21.67 -29.73
N ALA A 17 -8.56 21.06 -30.85
CA ALA A 17 -8.66 19.62 -30.99
C ALA A 17 -7.29 18.94 -30.83
N THR A 18 -6.23 19.49 -31.44
CA THR A 18 -4.86 18.98 -31.29
C THR A 18 -4.36 19.11 -29.85
N ALA A 19 -4.52 20.27 -29.21
CA ALA A 19 -4.10 20.48 -27.83
C ALA A 19 -4.84 19.53 -26.85
N THR A 20 -6.14 19.32 -27.07
CA THR A 20 -6.93 18.36 -26.27
C THR A 20 -6.44 16.92 -26.46
N THR A 21 -6.04 16.58 -27.69
CA THR A 21 -5.49 15.27 -28.03
C THR A 21 -4.13 15.04 -27.36
N GLU A 22 -3.24 16.04 -27.36
CA GLU A 22 -1.94 15.98 -26.68
C GLU A 22 -2.07 15.87 -25.17
N LEU A 23 -2.98 16.63 -24.55
CA LEU A 23 -3.27 16.51 -23.12
C LEU A 23 -3.83 15.13 -22.77
N SER A 24 -4.71 14.59 -23.63
CA SER A 24 -5.24 13.23 -23.45
C SER A 24 -4.16 12.16 -23.56
N ALA A 25 -3.21 12.35 -24.48
CA ALA A 25 -2.04 11.47 -24.62
C ALA A 25 -1.15 11.53 -23.37
N LEU A 26 -0.85 12.73 -22.86
CA LEU A 26 -0.04 12.89 -21.64
C LEU A 26 -0.67 12.21 -20.42
N VAL A 27 -1.97 12.39 -20.21
CA VAL A 27 -2.69 11.74 -19.10
C VAL A 27 -2.66 10.22 -19.27
N HIS A 28 -2.80 9.72 -20.49
CA HIS A 28 -2.70 8.29 -20.76
C HIS A 28 -1.32 7.74 -20.42
N ASP A 29 -0.26 8.46 -20.78
CA ASP A 29 1.12 8.07 -20.51
C ASP A 29 1.43 8.07 -19.00
N GLU A 30 0.95 9.07 -18.26
CA GLU A 30 1.12 9.13 -16.81
C GLU A 30 0.41 7.96 -16.10
N ILE A 31 -0.79 7.59 -16.57
CA ILE A 31 -1.52 6.42 -16.09
C ILE A 31 -0.76 5.13 -16.46
N ALA A 32 -0.23 5.04 -17.67
CA ALA A 32 0.54 3.88 -18.11
C ALA A 32 1.82 3.71 -17.27
N LEU A 33 2.50 4.80 -16.95
CA LEU A 33 3.68 4.83 -16.09
C LEU A 33 3.32 4.42 -14.66
N ALA A 34 2.32 5.06 -14.05
CA ALA A 34 1.86 4.71 -12.71
C ALA A 34 1.44 3.24 -12.63
N LYS A 35 0.79 2.71 -13.67
CA LYS A 35 0.43 1.29 -13.75
C LYS A 35 1.66 0.38 -13.86
N ALA A 36 2.70 0.81 -14.59
CA ALA A 36 3.96 0.08 -14.68
C ALA A 36 4.68 0.03 -13.33
N GLU A 37 4.77 1.16 -12.63
CA GLU A 37 5.36 1.27 -11.29
C GLU A 37 4.58 0.43 -10.28
N LEU A 38 3.25 0.54 -10.24
CA LEU A 38 2.40 -0.29 -9.38
C LEU A 38 2.58 -1.78 -9.65
N ARG A 39 2.74 -2.21 -10.91
CA ARG A 39 3.02 -3.61 -11.25
C ARG A 39 4.40 -4.05 -10.77
N GLN A 40 5.40 -3.19 -10.92
CA GLN A 40 6.76 -3.45 -10.46
C GLN A 40 6.81 -3.56 -8.93
N ASP A 41 6.12 -2.67 -8.23
CA ASP A 41 6.01 -2.67 -6.78
C ASP A 41 5.21 -3.88 -6.28
N ALA A 42 4.09 -4.21 -6.91
CA ALA A 42 3.33 -5.41 -6.59
C ALA A 42 4.17 -6.68 -6.77
N LYS A 43 4.99 -6.75 -7.83
CA LYS A 43 5.91 -7.87 -8.05
C LYS A 43 6.99 -7.93 -6.97
N ARG A 44 7.62 -6.80 -6.64
CA ARG A 44 8.64 -6.71 -5.57
C ARG A 44 8.06 -7.10 -4.21
N ALA A 45 6.90 -6.54 -3.87
CA ALA A 45 6.16 -6.87 -2.66
C ALA A 45 5.74 -8.35 -2.63
N GLY A 46 5.32 -8.91 -3.78
CA GLY A 46 4.96 -10.32 -3.91
C GLY A 46 6.14 -11.25 -3.67
N ILE A 47 7.30 -10.97 -4.28
CA ILE A 47 8.52 -11.78 -4.09
C ILE A 47 9.02 -11.64 -2.65
N GLY A 48 9.12 -10.41 -2.13
CA GLY A 48 9.56 -10.15 -0.76
C GLY A 48 8.62 -10.78 0.27
N GLY A 49 7.31 -10.61 0.08
CA GLY A 49 6.27 -11.20 0.92
C GLY A 49 6.32 -12.73 0.91
N PHE A 50 6.48 -13.35 -0.27
CA PHE A 50 6.63 -14.80 -0.38
C PHE A 50 7.90 -15.29 0.33
N ALA A 51 9.04 -14.64 0.12
CA ALA A 51 10.31 -15.02 0.75
C ALA A 51 10.22 -14.95 2.28
N ILE A 52 9.70 -13.84 2.83
CA ILE A 52 9.55 -13.67 4.28
C ILE A 52 8.55 -14.66 4.86
N THR A 53 7.42 -14.87 4.20
CA THR A 53 6.41 -15.83 4.66
C THR A 53 6.97 -17.24 4.66
N THR A 54 7.64 -17.65 3.59
CA THR A 54 8.27 -18.97 3.46
C THR A 54 9.39 -19.16 4.50
N ALA A 55 10.24 -18.16 4.68
CA ALA A 55 11.27 -18.19 5.71
C ALA A 55 10.66 -18.32 7.11
N GLY A 56 9.57 -17.59 7.40
CA GLY A 56 8.84 -17.70 8.66
C GLY A 56 8.24 -19.09 8.89
N VAL A 57 7.64 -19.69 7.85
CA VAL A 57 7.12 -21.07 7.91
C VAL A 57 8.26 -22.06 8.17
N LEU A 58 9.36 -21.98 7.41
CA LEU A 58 10.51 -22.87 7.60
C LEU A 58 11.13 -22.72 8.99
N ALA A 59 11.26 -21.49 9.49
CA ALA A 59 11.72 -21.23 10.85
C ALA A 59 10.78 -21.87 11.88
N LEU A 60 9.46 -21.73 11.74
CA LEU A 60 8.48 -22.35 12.62
C LEU A 60 8.59 -23.89 12.61
N PHE A 61 8.70 -24.51 11.43
CA PHE A 61 8.87 -25.97 11.30
C PHE A 61 10.23 -26.46 11.78
N SER A 62 11.27 -25.61 11.79
CA SER A 62 12.58 -25.97 12.34
C SER A 62 12.56 -26.08 13.87
N LEU A 63 11.68 -25.34 14.56
CA LEU A 63 11.59 -25.34 16.03
C LEU A 63 11.39 -26.75 16.62
N PRO A 64 10.41 -27.59 16.21
CA PRO A 64 10.30 -28.94 16.76
C PRO A 64 11.54 -29.77 16.49
N VAL A 65 12.12 -29.72 15.29
CA VAL A 65 13.35 -30.47 14.95
C VAL A 65 14.52 -30.07 15.86
N LEU A 66 14.75 -28.77 16.02
CA LEU A 66 15.78 -28.25 16.92
C LEU A 66 15.49 -28.54 18.38
N SER A 67 14.21 -28.59 18.78
CA SER A 67 13.80 -28.95 20.14
C SER A 67 14.16 -30.40 20.45
N PHE A 68 13.88 -31.33 19.54
CA PHE A 68 14.30 -32.72 19.67
C PHE A 68 15.82 -32.83 19.73
N ALA A 69 16.53 -32.18 18.79
CA ALA A 69 17.99 -32.20 18.77
C ALA A 69 18.60 -31.68 20.08
N ALA A 70 18.09 -30.57 20.61
CA ALA A 70 18.54 -30.00 21.88
C ALA A 70 18.23 -30.91 23.06
N ALA A 71 17.02 -31.48 23.13
CA ALA A 71 16.63 -32.37 24.22
C ALA A 71 17.48 -33.65 24.23
N TYR A 72 17.72 -34.27 23.06
CA TYR A 72 18.62 -35.42 22.96
C TYR A 72 20.07 -35.04 23.24
N GLY A 73 20.53 -33.85 22.84
CA GLY A 73 21.85 -33.35 23.17
C GLY A 73 22.07 -33.20 24.68
N ILE A 74 21.08 -32.64 25.41
CA ILE A 74 21.11 -32.53 26.88
C ILE A 74 21.01 -33.91 27.53
N HIS A 75 20.18 -34.80 26.98
CA HIS A 75 20.05 -36.17 27.48
C HIS A 75 21.38 -36.91 27.45
N ASN A 76 22.19 -36.72 26.39
CA ASN A 76 23.52 -37.31 26.26
C ASN A 76 24.52 -36.82 27.32
N LEU A 77 24.22 -35.77 28.07
CA LEU A 77 25.01 -35.33 29.23
C LEU A 77 24.66 -36.10 30.52
N GLY A 78 23.78 -37.10 30.44
CA GLY A 78 23.38 -37.97 31.55
C GLY A 78 22.09 -37.55 32.26
N LEU A 79 21.41 -36.49 31.79
CA LEU A 79 20.10 -36.11 32.32
C LEU A 79 19.00 -37.03 31.78
N GLY A 80 17.95 -37.28 32.57
CA GLY A 80 16.76 -37.98 32.08
C GLY A 80 16.10 -37.25 30.91
N LEU A 81 15.51 -38.02 29.97
CA LEU A 81 14.92 -37.45 28.76
C LEU A 81 13.80 -36.45 29.08
N ALA A 82 12.94 -36.76 30.07
CA ALA A 82 11.89 -35.86 30.53
C ALA A 82 12.43 -34.50 31.02
N TRP A 83 13.49 -34.52 31.84
CA TRP A 83 14.15 -33.30 32.32
C TRP A 83 14.79 -32.50 31.20
N SER A 84 15.33 -33.19 30.19
CA SER A 84 15.93 -32.55 29.01
C SER A 84 14.87 -31.76 28.21
N PHE A 85 13.70 -32.36 27.95
CA PHE A 85 12.59 -31.65 27.31
C PHE A 85 12.04 -30.50 28.17
N LEU A 86 11.97 -30.68 29.50
CA LEU A 86 11.54 -29.60 30.39
C LEU A 86 12.48 -28.40 30.35
N ILE A 87 13.79 -28.62 30.30
CA ILE A 87 14.79 -27.54 30.19
C ILE A 87 14.61 -26.79 28.87
N VAL A 88 14.53 -27.50 27.74
CA VAL A 88 14.36 -26.89 26.41
C VAL A 88 13.02 -26.13 26.33
N GLY A 89 11.93 -26.74 26.80
CA GLY A 89 10.61 -26.10 26.83
C GLY A 89 10.59 -24.85 27.70
N SER A 90 11.22 -24.90 28.87
CA SER A 90 11.35 -23.75 29.77
C SER A 90 12.17 -22.63 29.14
N ALA A 91 13.24 -22.96 28.42
CA ALA A 91 14.04 -21.97 27.68
C ALA A 91 13.19 -21.24 26.62
N TYR A 92 12.33 -21.94 25.88
CA TYR A 92 11.40 -21.29 24.95
C TYR A 92 10.34 -20.44 25.65
N LEU A 93 9.79 -20.87 26.79
CA LEU A 93 8.85 -20.05 27.56
C LEU A 93 9.50 -18.77 28.06
N LEU A 94 10.73 -18.84 28.55
CA LEU A 94 11.50 -17.65 28.94
C LEU A 94 11.72 -16.72 27.74
N LEU A 95 12.18 -17.26 26.60
CA LEU A 95 12.37 -16.48 25.38
C LEU A 95 11.06 -15.82 24.92
N ALA A 96 9.95 -16.56 24.92
CA ALA A 96 8.62 -16.06 24.57
C ALA A 96 8.16 -14.95 25.52
N ALA A 97 8.41 -15.09 26.83
CA ALA A 97 8.12 -14.06 27.82
C ALA A 97 8.92 -12.78 27.56
N LEU A 98 10.24 -12.89 27.30
CA LEU A 98 11.09 -11.73 26.97
C LEU A 98 10.61 -11.02 25.70
N LEU A 99 10.36 -11.76 24.62
CA LEU A 99 9.89 -11.20 23.36
C LEU A 99 8.50 -10.58 23.50
N GLY A 100 7.60 -11.22 24.24
CA GLY A 100 6.26 -10.70 24.54
C GLY A 100 6.32 -9.38 25.32
N LEU A 101 7.16 -9.31 26.35
CA LEU A 101 7.39 -8.08 27.11
C LEU A 101 7.99 -6.97 26.22
N PHE A 102 8.96 -7.30 25.38
CA PHE A 102 9.53 -6.35 24.42
C PHE A 102 8.50 -5.84 23.42
N ALA A 103 7.68 -6.73 22.86
CA ALA A 103 6.61 -6.37 21.93
C ALA A 103 5.59 -5.44 22.61
N VAL A 104 5.12 -5.77 23.81
CA VAL A 104 4.20 -4.92 24.59
C VAL A 104 4.84 -3.55 24.87
N ALA A 105 6.11 -3.52 25.27
CA ALA A 105 6.82 -2.27 25.54
C ALA A 105 6.97 -1.39 24.28
N LYS A 106 7.19 -2.00 23.11
CA LYS A 106 7.25 -1.30 21.83
C LYS A 106 5.87 -0.81 21.39
N PHE A 107 4.84 -1.65 21.45
CA PHE A 107 3.48 -1.27 21.04
C PHE A 107 2.88 -0.20 21.94
N LYS A 108 3.17 -0.21 23.25
CA LYS A 108 2.77 0.88 24.15
C LYS A 108 3.35 2.25 23.76
N LYS A 109 4.49 2.29 23.06
CA LYS A 109 5.13 3.54 22.60
C LYS A 109 4.57 4.02 21.26
N VAL A 110 3.84 3.17 20.51
CA VAL A 110 3.21 3.56 19.26
C VAL A 110 1.90 4.27 19.57
N LYS A 111 1.91 5.60 19.57
CA LYS A 111 0.67 6.39 19.61
C LYS A 111 -0.13 6.13 18.34
N LYS A 112 -1.45 5.95 18.47
CA LYS A 112 -2.34 5.86 17.31
C LYS A 112 -2.14 7.12 16.45
N PRO A 113 -2.15 7.03 15.11
CA PRO A 113 -1.99 8.19 14.24
C PRO A 113 -3.28 9.04 14.24
N GLU A 114 -3.55 9.71 15.36
CA GLU A 114 -4.78 10.46 15.63
C GLU A 114 -5.02 11.55 14.58
N LYS A 115 -3.97 12.26 14.16
CA LYS A 115 -4.07 13.30 13.12
C LYS A 115 -4.47 12.72 11.76
N SER A 116 -3.89 11.60 11.34
CA SER A 116 -4.24 10.95 10.07
C SER A 116 -5.65 10.37 10.12
N MET A 117 -6.07 9.80 11.26
CA MET A 117 -7.45 9.33 11.42
C MET A 117 -8.45 10.48 11.46
N ALA A 118 -8.14 11.60 12.12
CA ALA A 118 -9.00 12.77 12.17
C ALA A 118 -9.15 13.39 10.78
N SER A 119 -8.04 13.58 10.06
CA SER A 119 -8.04 14.13 8.70
C SER A 119 -8.78 13.21 7.72
N ALA A 120 -8.61 11.88 7.82
CA ALA A 120 -9.40 10.92 7.02
C ALA A 120 -10.91 10.99 7.33
N ARG A 121 -11.29 11.16 8.60
CA ARG A 121 -12.71 11.32 9.00
C ARG A 121 -13.30 12.63 8.52
N GLU A 122 -12.53 13.72 8.60
CA GLU A 122 -12.93 15.03 8.11
C GLU A 122 -13.13 15.00 6.59
N THR A 123 -12.19 14.44 5.84
CA THR A 123 -12.32 14.25 4.39
C THR A 123 -13.54 13.40 4.03
N ALA A 124 -13.78 12.31 4.75
CA ALA A 124 -14.97 11.48 4.55
C ALA A 124 -16.27 12.24 4.87
N ALA A 125 -16.28 13.07 5.92
CA ALA A 125 -17.43 13.87 6.31
C ALA A 125 -17.73 15.00 5.30
N VAL A 126 -16.71 15.63 4.73
CA VAL A 126 -16.87 16.65 3.68
C VAL A 126 -17.38 16.01 2.39
N LEU A 127 -16.82 14.88 1.98
CA LEU A 127 -17.26 14.15 0.78
C LEU A 127 -18.68 13.58 0.93
N GLY A 128 -19.06 13.13 2.14
CA GLY A 128 -20.41 12.65 2.41
C GLY A 128 -21.49 13.75 2.39
N ASN A 129 -21.13 14.99 2.72
CA ASN A 129 -22.04 16.14 2.72
C ASN A 129 -22.01 16.96 1.42
N ALA A 130 -21.07 16.67 0.51
CA ALA A 130 -20.96 17.36 -0.76
C ALA A 130 -22.09 16.89 -1.71
N LYS A 131 -23.17 17.68 -1.80
CA LYS A 131 -24.11 17.56 -2.94
C LYS A 131 -23.37 17.93 -4.23
N PRO A 132 -23.52 17.16 -5.33
CA PRO A 132 -22.99 17.54 -6.64
C PRO A 132 -23.55 18.91 -7.01
N HIS A 133 -22.69 19.92 -7.03
CA HIS A 133 -23.08 21.25 -7.49
C HIS A 133 -23.20 21.17 -9.02
N PRO A 134 -24.38 21.41 -9.61
CA PRO A 134 -24.49 21.60 -11.04
C PRO A 134 -23.66 22.85 -11.37
N ARG A 135 -22.63 22.71 -12.23
CA ARG A 135 -21.92 23.89 -12.76
C ARG A 135 -22.99 24.82 -13.35
N PRO A 136 -23.07 26.10 -12.93
CA PRO A 136 -23.76 27.10 -13.72
C PRO A 136 -23.10 27.10 -15.09
N ARG A 137 -23.86 26.76 -16.14
CA ARG A 137 -23.41 26.98 -17.52
C ARG A 137 -23.05 28.46 -17.60
N ALA A 138 -21.77 28.76 -17.79
CA ALA A 138 -21.36 30.10 -18.16
C ALA A 138 -22.17 30.45 -19.41
N ALA A 139 -23.04 31.45 -19.29
CA ALA A 139 -23.76 32.00 -20.41
C ALA A 139 -22.71 32.51 -21.39
N VAL A 140 -22.61 31.86 -22.54
CA VAL A 140 -21.84 32.34 -23.68
C VAL A 140 -22.38 33.73 -24.01
N PRO A 141 -21.59 34.81 -23.91
CA PRO A 141 -22.04 36.14 -24.33
C PRO A 141 -22.35 36.07 -25.83
N ALA A 142 -23.56 36.49 -26.21
CA ALA A 142 -23.95 36.61 -27.61
C ALA A 142 -23.08 37.69 -28.27
N GLU A 143 -22.24 37.27 -29.22
CA GLU A 143 -21.42 38.16 -30.04
C GLU A 143 -22.31 38.81 -31.13
N PRO A 144 -22.26 40.15 -31.32
CA PRO A 144 -23.09 40.84 -32.30
C PRO A 144 -22.49 40.72 -33.72
N ALA A 145 -23.36 40.41 -34.67
CA ALA A 145 -23.08 40.16 -36.08
C ALA A 145 -22.45 41.35 -36.83
N PRO A 146 -21.59 41.09 -37.83
CA PRO A 146 -21.41 41.95 -38.99
C PRO A 146 -22.43 41.68 -40.11
#